data_AF-A0A1J4KR37-F1
#
_entry.id   AF-A0A1J4KR37-F1
#
_cell.length_a   1.000
_cell.length_b   1.000
_cell.length_c   1.000
_cell.angle_alpha   90.00
_cell.angle_beta   90.00
_cell.angle_gamma   90.00
#
_symmetry.space_group_name_H-M   'P 1'
#
loop_
_entity.id
_entity.type
_entity.pdbx_description
1 polymer ?
#
loop_
_entity_poly.entity_id
_entity_poly.type
_entity_poly.pdbx_seq_one_letter_code
_entity_poly.pdbx_strand_id
1 'polypeptide(L)'
;MLKSLHFIYQHRMDNDELLMMQSLNERYEDIGPLFSFDNAIVGDERYLYPEEIAFDEIEIIKTPPQSPIPQFNSIKALFEISLNPNVLKFIPSERWNNVDQISLEDMTKTYFRAHSTKKLRFEHKLWNALKITLDNPHMYALVGVRWITHNVIKVNKKIFAKLLALTKPTSSLFNIQGSFPSHGFIEVEQEELDKLAFDRGDEADCRFFIHKNGVFTLLAIENDICQCKWVAA
;
A
#
# COMPACT_ATOMS: atom_id res chain seq x y z
N MET A 1 47.38 12.24 10.09
CA MET A 1 46.88 10.98 10.69
C MET A 1 45.37 10.95 10.48
N LEU A 2 44.94 10.63 9.25
CA LEU A 2 43.54 10.55 8.83
C LEU A 2 43.45 9.35 7.89
N LYS A 3 42.79 8.27 8.32
CA LYS A 3 42.41 7.15 7.44
C LYS A 3 41.03 6.63 7.83
N SER A 4 40.12 6.76 6.86
CA SER A 4 39.11 5.78 6.46
C SER A 4 38.00 5.41 7.46
N LEU A 5 36.81 5.98 7.22
CA LEU A 5 35.55 5.27 7.45
C LEU A 5 34.78 5.22 6.13
N HIS A 6 34.95 4.12 5.42
CA HIS A 6 34.11 3.67 4.33
C HIS A 6 33.52 2.34 4.82
N PHE A 7 32.24 2.32 5.17
CA PHE A 7 31.51 1.08 5.42
C PHE A 7 30.29 1.09 4.49
N ILE A 8 30.49 0.48 3.33
CA ILE A 8 29.43 0.11 2.39
C ILE A 8 28.78 -1.15 2.96
N TYR A 9 27.47 -1.11 3.22
CA TYR A 9 26.70 -2.34 3.46
C TYR A 9 26.05 -2.74 2.13
N GLN A 10 26.69 -3.67 1.43
CA GLN A 10 26.05 -4.45 0.35
C GLN A 10 25.17 -5.50 1.02
N HIS A 11 23.84 -5.37 0.89
CA HIS A 11 22.93 -6.44 1.27
C HIS A 11 23.05 -7.56 0.24
N ARG A 12 23.61 -8.69 0.67
CA ARG A 12 23.69 -9.92 -0.12
C ARG A 12 22.39 -10.67 0.12
N MET A 13 21.52 -10.72 -0.88
CA MET A 13 20.31 -11.56 -0.84
C MET A 13 20.72 -12.99 -0.51
N ASP A 14 20.04 -13.60 0.46
CA ASP A 14 20.30 -14.99 0.82
C ASP A 14 19.72 -15.95 -0.24
N ASN A 15 20.19 -17.19 -0.22
CA ASN A 15 19.77 -18.19 -1.20
C ASN A 15 18.27 -18.55 -1.07
N ASP A 16 17.64 -18.29 0.08
CA ASP A 16 16.25 -18.63 0.33
C ASP A 16 15.31 -17.55 -0.25
N GLU A 17 15.68 -16.26 -0.18
CA GLU A 17 15.02 -15.16 -0.91
C GLU A 17 15.09 -15.38 -2.42
N LEU A 18 16.26 -15.81 -2.93
CA LEU A 18 16.44 -16.11 -4.34
C LEU A 18 15.58 -17.31 -4.77
N LEU A 19 15.48 -18.35 -3.94
CA LEU A 19 14.64 -19.53 -4.19
C LEU A 19 13.14 -19.20 -4.10
N MET A 20 12.76 -18.28 -3.20
CA MET A 20 11.38 -17.79 -3.06
C MET A 20 10.94 -17.02 -4.31
N MET A 21 11.81 -16.14 -4.83
CA MET A 21 11.58 -15.38 -6.06
C MET A 21 11.64 -16.28 -7.31
N GLN A 22 12.50 -17.29 -7.33
CA GLN A 22 12.57 -18.29 -8.41
C GLN A 22 11.32 -19.19 -8.45
N SER A 23 10.79 -19.61 -7.29
CA SER A 23 9.52 -20.37 -7.21
C SER A 23 8.28 -19.58 -7.63
N LEU A 24 8.39 -18.24 -7.59
CA LEU A 24 7.39 -17.32 -8.12
C LEU A 24 7.54 -17.14 -9.63
N ASN A 25 8.75 -17.29 -10.19
CA ASN A 25 9.03 -17.14 -11.61
C ASN A 25 8.78 -18.45 -12.41
N GLU A 26 9.10 -19.61 -11.84
CA GLU A 26 8.90 -20.94 -12.47
C GLU A 26 7.42 -21.34 -12.63
N ARG A 27 6.49 -20.59 -12.02
CA ARG A 27 5.05 -20.76 -12.24
C ARG A 27 4.48 -19.89 -13.37
N TYR A 28 5.31 -19.18 -14.13
CA TYR A 28 4.91 -18.23 -15.18
C TYR A 28 5.73 -18.35 -16.49
N GLU A 29 5.89 -19.54 -17.03
CA GLU A 29 6.22 -19.71 -18.46
C GLU A 29 4.93 -19.86 -19.29
N ASP A 30 4.14 -18.79 -19.46
CA ASP A 30 3.17 -18.75 -20.59
C ASP A 30 2.72 -17.33 -21.00
N ILE A 31 3.57 -16.32 -20.82
CA ILE A 31 3.28 -14.97 -21.35
C ILE A 31 4.50 -14.48 -22.11
N GLY A 32 4.43 -14.64 -23.44
CA GLY A 32 5.43 -14.18 -24.40
C GLY A 32 5.67 -12.66 -24.36
N PRO A 33 6.65 -12.17 -25.16
CA PRO A 33 7.33 -10.91 -24.89
C PRO A 33 6.43 -9.69 -25.15
N LEU A 34 6.15 -8.94 -24.09
CA LEU A 34 5.78 -7.53 -24.15
C LEU A 34 7.06 -6.73 -24.29
N PHE A 35 7.30 -6.07 -25.42
CA PHE A 35 7.77 -4.68 -25.53
C PHE A 35 7.97 -4.31 -27.02
N SER A 36 7.23 -3.28 -27.45
CA SER A 36 7.71 -2.30 -28.42
C SER A 36 7.50 -0.95 -27.73
N PHE A 37 8.61 -0.28 -27.43
CA PHE A 37 8.62 1.10 -26.97
C PHE A 37 8.55 1.98 -28.21
N ASP A 38 7.54 2.84 -28.31
CA ASP A 38 7.66 4.08 -29.05
C ASP A 38 6.71 5.13 -28.47
N ASN A 39 7.25 6.35 -28.44
CA ASN A 39 6.61 7.65 -28.24
C ASN A 39 6.47 8.16 -26.79
N ALA A 40 7.53 8.89 -26.41
CA ALA A 40 7.46 10.09 -25.60
C ALA A 40 6.33 11.03 -26.07
N ILE A 41 5.58 11.60 -25.12
CA ILE A 41 4.88 12.86 -25.34
C ILE A 41 5.17 13.82 -24.19
N VAL A 42 5.67 14.97 -24.64
CA VAL A 42 6.05 16.22 -23.99
C VAL A 42 4.86 16.91 -23.29
N GLY A 43 5.12 17.45 -22.09
CA GLY A 43 4.65 18.75 -21.58
C GLY A 43 3.16 19.09 -21.53
N ASP A 44 2.62 19.23 -20.32
CA ASP A 44 1.55 20.22 -20.03
C ASP A 44 1.79 20.82 -18.63
N GLU A 45 2.23 22.08 -18.61
CA GLU A 45 2.51 22.90 -17.43
C GLU A 45 1.23 23.50 -16.84
N ARG A 46 0.38 22.72 -16.15
CA ARG A 46 -0.72 23.29 -15.34
C ARG A 46 -0.97 22.48 -14.06
N TYR A 47 0.00 22.47 -13.17
CA TYR A 47 -0.21 22.10 -11.77
C TYR A 47 -0.25 23.38 -10.93
N LEU A 48 -1.46 23.87 -10.67
CA LEU A 48 -1.72 24.81 -9.57
C LEU A 48 -1.78 23.98 -8.29
N TYR A 49 -0.67 23.97 -7.55
CA TYR A 49 -0.58 23.36 -6.22
C TYR A 49 -1.35 24.23 -5.21
N PRO A 50 -2.18 23.65 -4.31
CA PRO A 50 -2.63 24.34 -3.12
C PRO A 50 -1.43 24.63 -2.21
N GLU A 51 -1.47 25.76 -1.52
CA GLU A 51 -0.45 26.24 -0.57
C GLU A 51 0.11 25.14 0.35
N GLU A 52 1.44 25.20 0.55
CA GLU A 52 2.32 24.30 1.29
C GLU A 52 1.62 23.55 2.44
N ILE A 53 1.46 22.23 2.30
CA ILE A 53 1.14 21.36 3.43
C ILE A 53 2.36 21.36 4.35
N ALA A 54 2.28 22.07 5.47
CA ALA A 54 3.35 22.12 6.46
C ALA A 54 3.66 20.69 6.98
N PHE A 55 4.87 20.21 6.69
CA PHE A 55 5.42 18.91 7.13
C PHE A 55 5.93 18.95 8.59
N ASP A 56 5.38 19.84 9.42
CA ASP A 56 5.90 20.05 10.77
C ASP A 56 5.54 18.88 11.69
N GLU A 57 6.57 18.33 12.33
CA GLU A 57 6.56 17.25 13.34
C GLU A 57 6.03 15.89 12.87
N ILE A 58 6.70 15.30 11.87
CA ILE A 58 6.45 13.92 11.44
C ILE A 58 7.08 12.95 12.44
N GLU A 59 6.32 12.52 13.45
CA GLU A 59 6.65 11.30 14.17
C GLU A 59 6.51 10.11 13.22
N ILE A 60 7.66 9.59 12.74
CA ILE A 60 7.71 8.31 12.04
C ILE A 60 7.09 7.27 12.95
N ILE A 61 6.14 6.49 12.43
CA ILE A 61 5.71 5.29 13.13
C ILE A 61 6.94 4.41 13.16
N LYS A 62 7.64 4.36 14.31
CA LYS A 62 8.76 3.43 14.50
C LYS A 62 8.20 2.05 14.24
N THR A 63 8.39 1.53 13.04
CA THR A 63 8.20 0.13 12.78
C THR A 63 9.07 -0.57 13.80
N PRO A 64 8.51 -1.44 14.66
CA PRO A 64 9.34 -2.24 15.54
C PRO A 64 10.46 -2.85 14.69
N PRO A 65 11.71 -2.92 15.18
CA PRO A 65 12.79 -3.60 14.48
C PRO A 65 12.21 -4.92 14.00
N GLN A 66 12.30 -5.19 12.70
CA GLN A 66 11.68 -6.36 12.09
C GLN A 66 12.02 -7.55 12.97
N SER A 67 11.07 -8.01 13.79
CA SER A 67 11.23 -9.22 14.56
C SER A 67 11.59 -10.28 13.53
N PRO A 68 12.55 -11.17 13.79
CA PRO A 68 12.88 -12.25 12.86
C PRO A 68 11.57 -12.81 12.36
N ILE A 69 11.35 -12.72 11.04
CA ILE A 69 10.09 -13.08 10.38
C ILE A 69 9.66 -14.36 11.08
N PRO A 70 8.50 -14.41 11.78
CA PRO A 70 8.00 -15.68 12.25
C PRO A 70 8.04 -16.55 11.01
N GLN A 71 8.81 -17.64 11.02
CA GLN A 71 8.93 -18.51 9.86
C GLN A 71 7.52 -19.03 9.59
N PHE A 72 6.76 -18.27 8.83
CA PHE A 72 5.49 -18.67 8.29
C PHE A 72 5.92 -19.68 7.26
N ASN A 73 5.86 -20.95 7.65
CA ASN A 73 6.29 -22.09 6.85
C ASN A 73 5.64 -22.09 5.45
N SER A 74 4.63 -21.24 5.21
CA SER A 74 4.18 -20.84 3.88
C SER A 74 3.34 -19.54 3.91
N ILE A 75 3.29 -18.83 2.77
CA ILE A 75 2.31 -17.76 2.49
C ILE A 75 0.86 -18.21 2.75
N LYS A 76 0.58 -19.50 2.60
CA LYS A 76 -0.73 -20.09 2.85
C LYS A 76 -1.18 -19.90 4.30
N ALA A 77 -0.27 -20.05 5.27
CA ALA A 77 -0.57 -19.86 6.68
C ALA A 77 -1.00 -18.41 6.99
N LEU A 78 -0.46 -17.41 6.27
CA LEU A 78 -0.86 -16.02 6.43
C LEU A 78 -2.29 -15.75 5.91
N PHE A 79 -2.74 -16.46 4.87
CA PHE A 79 -4.12 -16.34 4.37
C PHE A 79 -5.16 -16.98 5.31
N GLU A 80 -4.73 -17.96 6.10
CA GLU A 80 -5.55 -18.67 7.10
C GLU A 80 -5.67 -17.90 8.42
N ILE A 81 -4.93 -16.80 8.60
CA ILE A 81 -5.05 -15.95 9.79
C ILE A 81 -6.46 -15.37 9.87
N SER A 82 -7.07 -15.57 11.04
CA SER A 82 -8.38 -15.04 11.38
C SER A 82 -8.27 -13.59 11.86
N LEU A 83 -9.04 -12.71 11.25
CA LEU A 83 -9.12 -11.29 11.57
C LEU A 83 -10.45 -11.02 12.27
N ASN A 84 -10.44 -10.11 13.25
CA ASN A 84 -11.65 -9.58 13.87
C ASN A 84 -11.92 -8.14 13.38
N PRO A 85 -12.85 -7.93 12.43
CA PRO A 85 -13.15 -6.61 11.89
C PRO A 85 -13.55 -5.57 12.95
N ASN A 86 -14.26 -5.98 14.01
CA ASN A 86 -14.75 -5.10 15.06
C ASN A 86 -13.63 -4.64 16.00
N VAL A 87 -12.65 -5.50 16.26
CA VAL A 87 -11.43 -5.14 17.02
C VAL A 87 -10.55 -4.22 16.17
N LEU A 88 -10.38 -4.54 14.89
CA LEU A 88 -9.58 -3.75 13.94
C LEU A 88 -10.24 -2.43 13.50
N LYS A 89 -11.48 -2.15 13.95
CA LYS A 89 -12.25 -0.94 13.63
C LYS A 89 -12.42 -0.75 12.12
N PHE A 90 -12.82 -1.83 11.45
CA PHE A 90 -13.13 -1.78 10.02
C PHE A 90 -14.37 -0.95 9.74
N ILE A 91 -14.37 -0.35 8.55
CA ILE A 91 -15.46 0.46 8.02
C ILE A 91 -15.99 -0.15 6.70
N PRO A 92 -17.24 0.12 6.31
CA PRO A 92 -18.25 0.75 7.13
C PRO A 92 -18.65 -0.18 8.29
N SER A 93 -18.82 0.35 9.49
CA SER A 93 -19.03 -0.47 10.69
C SER A 93 -20.26 -1.37 10.57
N GLU A 94 -21.32 -0.90 9.92
CA GLU A 94 -22.56 -1.67 9.75
C GLU A 94 -22.38 -2.97 8.96
N ARG A 95 -21.36 -3.03 8.08
CA ARG A 95 -21.04 -4.25 7.34
C ARG A 95 -20.44 -5.33 8.25
N TRP A 96 -19.73 -4.93 9.29
CA TRP A 96 -18.87 -5.80 10.09
C TRP A 96 -19.42 -6.11 11.49
N ASN A 97 -20.47 -5.40 11.93
CA ASN A 97 -21.09 -5.56 13.25
C ASN A 97 -21.47 -7.01 13.61
N ASN A 98 -21.79 -7.87 12.63
CA ASN A 98 -22.18 -9.27 12.85
C ASN A 98 -21.10 -10.27 12.40
N VAL A 99 -19.86 -9.83 12.21
CA VAL A 99 -18.74 -10.66 11.78
C VAL A 99 -17.68 -10.67 12.87
N ASP A 100 -17.67 -11.72 13.68
CA ASP A 100 -16.71 -11.85 14.79
C ASP A 100 -15.31 -12.22 14.31
N GLN A 101 -15.23 -13.09 13.31
CA GLN A 101 -13.99 -13.63 12.76
C GLN A 101 -14.15 -13.87 11.26
N ILE A 102 -13.10 -13.59 10.49
CA ILE A 102 -13.05 -13.86 9.05
C ILE A 102 -11.59 -14.05 8.62
N SER A 103 -11.33 -15.06 7.80
CA SER A 103 -10.00 -15.28 7.23
C SER A 103 -9.64 -14.18 6.24
N LEU A 104 -8.34 -13.88 6.08
CA LEU A 104 -7.91 -12.96 5.03
C LEU A 104 -8.29 -13.48 3.63
N GLU A 105 -8.30 -14.80 3.42
CA GLU A 105 -8.74 -15.41 2.18
C GLU A 105 -10.21 -15.11 1.85
N ASP A 106 -11.12 -15.36 2.79
CA ASP A 106 -12.56 -15.12 2.59
C ASP A 106 -12.86 -13.64 2.45
N MET A 107 -12.18 -12.79 3.23
CA MET A 107 -12.28 -11.35 3.11
C MET A 107 -11.79 -10.87 1.74
N THR A 108 -10.70 -11.44 1.24
CA THR A 108 -10.19 -11.13 -0.10
C THR A 108 -11.23 -11.44 -1.16
N LYS A 109 -11.85 -12.63 -1.10
CA LYS A 109 -12.85 -13.08 -2.07
C LYS A 109 -14.16 -12.26 -2.00
N THR A 110 -14.66 -11.99 -0.78
CA THR A 110 -16.00 -11.43 -0.57
C THR A 110 -16.05 -9.91 -0.45
N TYR A 111 -14.91 -9.26 -0.13
CA TYR A 111 -14.82 -7.83 0.10
C TYR A 111 -13.83 -7.14 -0.82
N PHE A 112 -12.54 -7.52 -0.80
CA PHE A 112 -11.52 -6.76 -1.54
C PHE A 112 -11.68 -6.90 -3.06
N ARG A 113 -11.92 -8.11 -3.56
CA ARG A 113 -12.11 -8.41 -4.98
C ARG A 113 -13.50 -8.06 -5.52
N ALA A 114 -14.49 -7.87 -4.65
CA ALA A 114 -15.82 -7.46 -5.06
C ALA A 114 -15.74 -6.07 -5.73
N HIS A 115 -16.51 -5.82 -6.79
CA HIS A 115 -16.42 -4.54 -7.50
C HIS A 115 -16.77 -3.36 -6.58
N SER A 116 -16.13 -2.21 -6.80
CA SER A 116 -16.39 -1.02 -6.00
C SER A 116 -17.80 -0.50 -6.27
N THR A 117 -18.56 -0.25 -5.22
CA THR A 117 -19.94 0.27 -5.28
C THR A 117 -20.16 1.26 -4.15
N LYS A 118 -21.34 1.90 -4.06
CA LYS A 118 -21.70 2.76 -2.92
C LYS A 118 -21.54 2.07 -1.56
N LYS A 119 -21.70 0.74 -1.51
CA LYS A 119 -21.55 -0.07 -0.27
C LYS A 119 -20.14 -0.65 -0.08
N LEU A 120 -19.32 -0.65 -1.14
CA LEU A 120 -17.99 -1.24 -1.19
C LEU A 120 -17.01 -0.23 -1.78
N ARG A 121 -16.88 0.91 -1.11
CA ARG A 121 -16.11 2.04 -1.63
C ARG A 121 -14.61 1.78 -1.55
N PHE A 122 -13.83 2.45 -2.40
CA PHE A 122 -12.39 2.24 -2.49
C PHE A 122 -11.67 2.66 -1.20
N GLU A 123 -11.99 3.83 -0.68
CA GLU A 123 -11.48 4.41 0.56
C GLU A 123 -11.71 3.50 1.76
N HIS A 124 -12.84 2.79 1.82
CA HIS A 124 -13.11 1.80 2.87
C HIS A 124 -12.21 0.56 2.74
N LYS A 125 -11.96 0.10 1.51
CA LYS A 125 -11.05 -1.03 1.27
C LYS A 125 -9.63 -0.64 1.65
N LEU A 126 -9.18 0.54 1.23
CA LEU A 126 -7.87 1.06 1.57
C LEU A 126 -7.70 1.19 3.08
N TRP A 127 -8.68 1.78 3.78
CA TRP A 127 -8.66 1.91 5.23
C TRP A 127 -8.56 0.55 5.94
N ASN A 128 -9.44 -0.39 5.60
CA ASN A 128 -9.42 -1.71 6.24
C ASN A 128 -8.12 -2.46 5.96
N ALA A 129 -7.59 -2.35 4.73
CA ALA A 129 -6.30 -2.91 4.37
C ALA A 129 -5.16 -2.34 5.23
N LEU A 130 -5.16 -1.03 5.47
CA LEU A 130 -4.20 -0.37 6.36
C LEU A 130 -4.37 -0.77 7.83
N LYS A 131 -5.60 -1.01 8.30
CA LYS A 131 -5.84 -1.53 9.65
C LYS A 131 -5.28 -2.93 9.85
N ILE A 132 -5.36 -3.79 8.82
CA ILE A 132 -4.75 -5.12 8.86
C ILE A 132 -3.24 -5.03 9.05
N THR A 133 -2.57 -4.20 8.27
CA THR A 133 -1.10 -4.10 8.32
C THR A 133 -0.59 -3.27 9.48
N LEU A 134 -1.43 -2.42 10.07
CA LEU A 134 -1.13 -1.75 11.34
C LEU A 134 -1.11 -2.74 12.51
N ASP A 135 -2.07 -3.66 12.56
CA ASP A 135 -2.16 -4.69 13.61
C ASP A 135 -1.13 -5.82 13.40
N ASN A 136 -0.96 -6.26 12.15
CA ASN A 136 -0.01 -7.30 11.78
C ASN A 136 0.86 -6.86 10.58
N PRO A 137 2.05 -6.28 10.82
CA PRO A 137 2.92 -5.78 9.76
C PRO A 137 3.34 -6.82 8.71
N HIS A 138 3.41 -8.10 9.07
CA HIS A 138 3.76 -9.18 8.13
C HIS A 138 2.72 -9.35 7.02
N MET A 139 1.47 -8.91 7.26
CA MET A 139 0.41 -8.93 6.25
C MET A 139 0.66 -7.99 5.07
N TYR A 140 1.64 -7.09 5.17
CA TYR A 140 2.02 -6.22 4.05
C TYR A 140 2.37 -7.04 2.78
N ALA A 141 2.96 -8.22 2.93
CA ALA A 141 3.28 -9.11 1.80
C ALA A 141 2.03 -9.63 1.05
N LEU A 142 0.85 -9.60 1.69
CA LEU A 142 -0.43 -10.04 1.11
C LEU A 142 -1.35 -8.90 0.74
N VAL A 143 -1.30 -7.82 1.52
CA VAL A 143 -2.22 -6.69 1.44
C VAL A 143 -1.62 -5.58 0.57
N GLY A 144 -0.31 -5.31 0.70
CA GLY A 144 0.40 -4.37 -0.16
C GLY A 144 0.23 -2.90 0.21
N VAL A 145 -0.39 -2.56 1.34
CA VAL A 145 -0.45 -1.17 1.85
C VAL A 145 -0.09 -1.11 3.33
N ARG A 146 0.59 -0.05 3.76
CA ARG A 146 0.89 0.22 5.18
C ARG A 146 1.08 1.71 5.42
N TRP A 147 0.90 2.14 6.66
CA TRP A 147 1.32 3.47 7.10
C TRP A 147 2.85 3.54 7.24
N ILE A 148 3.43 4.67 6.84
CA ILE A 148 4.84 5.01 7.09
C ILE A 148 4.92 6.09 8.16
N THR A 149 3.97 7.02 8.13
CA THR A 149 3.78 8.08 9.12
C THR A 149 2.29 8.16 9.47
N HIS A 150 1.89 9.16 10.26
CA HIS A 150 0.49 9.41 10.56
C HIS A 150 -0.37 9.77 9.32
N ASN A 151 0.24 10.25 8.24
CA ASN A 151 -0.45 10.74 7.03
C ASN A 151 0.09 10.17 5.72
N VAL A 152 1.27 9.55 5.72
CA VAL A 152 1.88 8.92 4.53
C VAL A 152 1.61 7.42 4.52
N ILE A 153 1.04 6.95 3.42
CA ILE A 153 0.87 5.51 3.15
C ILE A 153 1.84 5.05 2.06
N LYS A 154 2.38 3.84 2.22
CA LYS A 154 3.14 3.11 1.20
C LYS A 154 2.25 2.08 0.54
N VAL A 155 2.29 2.02 -0.78
CA VAL A 155 1.47 1.12 -1.61
C VAL A 155 2.38 0.35 -2.55
N ASN A 156 2.51 -0.96 -2.36
CA ASN A 156 3.08 -1.87 -3.36
C ASN A 156 2.06 -2.10 -4.47
N LYS A 157 2.38 -1.60 -5.67
CA LYS A 157 1.53 -1.63 -6.86
C LYS A 157 1.04 -3.03 -7.21
N LYS A 158 1.93 -4.02 -7.21
CA LYS A 158 1.62 -5.40 -7.65
C LYS A 158 0.77 -6.12 -6.62
N ILE A 159 1.15 -6.04 -5.34
CA ILE A 159 0.46 -6.76 -4.27
C ILE A 159 -0.95 -6.18 -4.07
N PHE A 160 -1.08 -4.85 -3.96
CA PHE A 160 -2.38 -4.24 -3.72
C PHE A 160 -3.34 -4.41 -4.91
N ALA A 161 -2.83 -4.34 -6.15
CA ALA A 161 -3.65 -4.62 -7.32
C ALA A 161 -4.14 -6.07 -7.37
N LYS A 162 -3.30 -7.03 -6.95
CA LYS A 162 -3.67 -8.44 -6.83
C LYS A 162 -4.73 -8.67 -5.76
N LEU A 163 -4.63 -7.98 -4.61
CA LEU A 163 -5.65 -8.01 -3.55
C LEU A 163 -7.02 -7.58 -4.11
N LEU A 164 -7.04 -6.52 -4.92
CA LEU A 164 -8.24 -5.93 -5.52
C LEU A 164 -8.69 -6.60 -6.84
N ALA A 165 -7.97 -7.62 -7.32
CA ALA A 165 -8.19 -8.28 -8.61
C ALA A 165 -8.22 -7.32 -9.82
N LEU A 166 -7.28 -6.38 -9.88
CA LEU A 166 -7.17 -5.40 -10.97
C LEU A 166 -6.24 -5.92 -12.08
N THR A 167 -6.74 -5.92 -13.32
CA THR A 167 -5.97 -6.33 -14.51
C THR A 167 -5.05 -5.23 -15.05
N LYS A 168 -5.42 -3.96 -14.84
CA LYS A 168 -4.65 -2.79 -15.27
C LYS A 168 -4.37 -1.87 -14.07
N PRO A 169 -3.40 -2.20 -13.20
CA PRO A 169 -3.13 -1.47 -11.96
C PRO A 169 -2.86 0.02 -12.18
N THR A 170 -2.02 0.35 -13.16
CA THR A 170 -1.65 1.75 -13.46
C THR A 170 -2.87 2.61 -13.79
N SER A 171 -3.74 2.15 -14.68
CA SER A 171 -4.91 2.94 -15.09
C SER A 171 -6.08 2.88 -14.12
N SER A 172 -6.11 1.90 -13.21
CA SER A 172 -7.23 1.72 -12.27
C SER A 172 -6.98 2.42 -10.93
N LEU A 173 -5.72 2.50 -10.51
CA LEU A 173 -5.32 3.07 -9.23
C LEU A 173 -4.65 4.43 -9.37
N PHE A 174 -3.84 4.62 -10.41
CA PHE A 174 -2.67 5.48 -10.33
C PHE A 174 -2.61 6.62 -11.35
N ASN A 175 -3.40 6.56 -12.42
CA ASN A 175 -3.60 7.66 -13.35
C ASN A 175 -4.56 8.72 -12.77
N ILE A 176 -4.71 9.85 -13.45
CA ILE A 176 -5.53 10.97 -12.98
C ILE A 176 -7.01 10.62 -12.72
N GLN A 177 -7.55 9.62 -13.42
CA GLN A 177 -8.90 9.08 -13.21
C GLN A 177 -8.94 7.86 -12.28
N GLY A 178 -7.79 7.44 -11.78
CA GLY A 178 -7.60 6.25 -10.98
C GLY A 178 -8.11 6.45 -9.55
N SER A 179 -8.21 5.35 -8.83
CA SER A 179 -8.82 5.34 -7.49
C SER A 179 -8.11 6.26 -6.50
N PHE A 180 -6.77 6.37 -6.53
CA PHE A 180 -6.05 7.27 -5.62
C PHE A 180 -6.32 8.76 -5.98
N PRO A 181 -6.00 9.27 -7.18
CA PRO A 181 -6.22 10.69 -7.47
C PRO A 181 -7.67 11.13 -7.38
N SER A 182 -8.60 10.28 -7.86
CA SER A 182 -10.03 10.60 -7.81
C SER A 182 -10.60 10.67 -6.38
N HIS A 183 -9.94 10.08 -5.38
CA HIS A 183 -10.35 10.16 -3.98
C HIS A 183 -9.48 11.14 -3.18
N GLY A 184 -8.75 12.04 -3.85
CA GLY A 184 -8.00 13.13 -3.22
C GLY A 184 -6.60 12.75 -2.73
N PHE A 185 -6.07 11.60 -3.12
CA PHE A 185 -4.68 11.24 -2.82
C PHE A 185 -3.73 11.86 -3.85
N ILE A 186 -2.64 12.41 -3.35
CA ILE A 186 -1.51 12.92 -4.13
C ILE A 186 -0.27 12.09 -3.81
N GLU A 187 0.53 11.83 -4.83
CA GLU A 187 1.79 11.11 -4.64
C GLU A 187 2.81 12.04 -3.96
N VAL A 188 3.56 11.49 -3.00
CA VAL A 188 4.61 12.21 -2.30
C VAL A 188 5.85 12.25 -3.19
N GLU A 189 6.45 13.43 -3.32
CA GLU A 189 7.64 13.61 -4.14
C GLU A 189 8.87 12.96 -3.50
N GLN A 190 9.82 12.55 -4.33
CA GLN A 190 11.02 11.84 -3.88
C GLN A 190 11.81 12.64 -2.85
N GLU A 191 11.90 13.96 -3.02
CA GLU A 191 12.60 14.88 -2.13
C GLU A 191 11.96 14.96 -0.73
N GLU A 192 10.64 14.84 -0.65
CA GLU A 192 9.92 14.81 0.62
C GLU A 192 10.07 13.46 1.30
N LEU A 193 10.04 12.36 0.52
CA LEU A 193 10.34 11.03 1.03
C LEU A 193 11.77 10.91 1.56
N ASP A 194 12.74 11.61 0.96
CA ASP A 194 14.14 11.63 1.40
C ASP A 194 14.31 12.27 2.79
N LYS A 195 13.39 13.14 3.18
CA LYS A 195 13.34 13.73 4.54
C LYS A 195 12.80 12.73 5.57
N LEU A 196 12.04 11.73 5.13
CA LEU A 196 11.51 10.68 6.00
C LEU A 196 12.58 9.60 6.22
N ALA A 197 13.16 9.54 7.41
CA ALA A 197 14.17 8.54 7.78
C ALA A 197 13.55 7.14 8.01
N PHE A 198 12.98 6.51 6.98
CA PHE A 198 12.40 5.16 7.04
C PHE A 198 13.16 4.16 6.17
N ASP A 199 13.05 2.86 6.50
CA ASP A 199 13.62 1.79 5.69
C ASP A 199 12.84 1.58 4.38
N ARG A 200 13.56 1.83 3.28
CA ARG A 200 13.04 1.92 1.93
C ARG A 200 12.74 0.53 1.33
N GLY A 201 13.56 -0.46 1.61
CA GLY A 201 13.48 -1.79 0.99
C GLY A 201 13.47 -1.72 -0.54
N ASP A 202 12.90 -2.75 -1.20
CA ASP A 202 12.78 -2.79 -2.66
C ASP A 202 11.65 -1.86 -3.14
N GLU A 203 12.01 -0.67 -3.63
CA GLU A 203 11.08 0.45 -3.89
C GLU A 203 10.55 0.54 -5.32
N ALA A 204 11.10 -0.22 -6.27
CA ALA A 204 10.76 -0.06 -7.69
C ALA A 204 9.26 -0.20 -8.01
N ASP A 205 8.53 -0.97 -7.19
CA ASP A 205 7.09 -1.19 -7.32
C ASP A 205 6.24 -0.47 -6.26
N CYS A 206 6.83 0.40 -5.43
CA CYS A 206 6.13 1.12 -4.37
C CYS A 206 5.83 2.57 -4.77
N ARG A 207 4.65 3.06 -4.38
CA ARG A 207 4.26 4.47 -4.46
C ARG A 207 3.81 4.95 -3.09
N PHE A 208 3.98 6.24 -2.82
CA PHE A 208 3.67 6.84 -1.53
C PHE A 208 2.62 7.91 -1.69
N PHE A 209 1.61 7.93 -0.82
CA PHE A 209 0.51 8.88 -0.94
C PHE A 209 0.22 9.58 0.37
N ILE A 210 -0.21 10.84 0.24
CA ILE A 210 -0.90 11.60 1.28
C ILE A 210 -2.26 12.03 0.72
N HIS A 211 -3.22 12.31 1.58
CA HIS A 211 -4.48 12.90 1.15
C HIS A 211 -4.40 14.42 1.17
N LYS A 212 -4.74 15.08 0.06
CA LYS A 212 -4.53 16.53 -0.15
C LYS A 212 -5.14 17.44 0.92
N ASN A 213 -6.27 17.04 1.49
CA ASN A 213 -6.97 17.80 2.55
C ASN A 213 -6.62 17.33 3.97
N GLY A 214 -5.67 16.39 4.15
CA GLY A 214 -5.29 15.88 5.46
C GLY A 214 -6.36 15.07 6.21
N VAL A 215 -7.46 14.67 5.56
CA VAL A 215 -8.55 13.92 6.22
C VAL A 215 -8.32 12.41 6.33
N PHE A 216 -7.45 11.84 5.49
CA PHE A 216 -7.11 10.41 5.53
C PHE A 216 -5.80 10.23 6.29
N THR A 217 -5.90 10.07 7.61
CA THR A 217 -4.75 9.91 8.52
C THR A 217 -4.95 8.70 9.42
N LEU A 218 -3.90 8.23 10.08
CA LEU A 218 -3.94 7.12 11.04
C LEU A 218 -5.00 7.31 12.13
N LEU A 219 -5.28 8.57 12.50
CA LEU A 219 -6.21 8.96 13.56
C LEU A 219 -7.64 9.22 13.07
N ALA A 220 -7.87 9.17 11.75
CA ALA A 220 -9.17 9.41 11.15
C ALA A 220 -10.23 8.41 11.65
N ILE A 221 -11.45 8.89 11.79
CA ILE A 221 -12.62 8.06 12.11
C ILE A 221 -13.44 7.77 10.85
N GLU A 222 -14.41 6.86 10.95
CA GLU A 222 -15.27 6.46 9.83
C GLU A 222 -15.86 7.66 9.08
N ASN A 223 -16.34 8.69 9.80
CA ASN A 223 -16.93 9.88 9.20
C ASN A 223 -15.93 10.69 8.35
N ASP A 224 -14.66 10.73 8.74
CA ASP A 224 -13.60 11.44 8.00
C ASP A 224 -13.27 10.70 6.71
N ILE A 225 -13.09 9.38 6.80
CA ILE A 225 -12.84 8.52 5.64
C ILE A 225 -14.03 8.58 4.67
N CYS A 226 -15.25 8.73 5.20
CA CYS A 226 -16.43 8.89 4.37
C CYS A 226 -16.41 10.14 3.48
N GLN A 227 -15.61 11.16 3.81
CA GLN A 227 -15.45 12.39 3.02
C GLN A 227 -14.46 12.23 1.86
N CYS A 228 -13.64 11.17 1.84
CA CYS A 228 -12.73 10.86 0.72
C CYS A 228 -13.50 10.29 -0.48
N LYS A 229 -14.54 10.98 -0.93
CA LYS A 229 -15.40 10.55 -2.03
C LYS A 229 -14.73 10.79 -3.36
N TRP A 230 -15.12 9.98 -4.35
CA TRP A 230 -14.79 10.22 -5.75
C TRP A 230 -15.18 11.64 -6.15
N VAL A 231 -14.18 12.42 -6.57
CA VAL A 231 -14.35 13.74 -7.18
C VAL A 231 -14.25 13.53 -8.68
N ALA A 232 -15.32 13.87 -9.41
CA ALA A 232 -15.24 13.95 -10.87
C ALA A 232 -14.18 14.99 -11.21
N ALA A 233 -13.14 14.57 -11.94
CA ALA A 233 -12.21 15.49 -12.59
C ALA A 233 -12.93 16.30 -13.67
#